data_AF-A0A7C5TGQ5-F1
#
_entry.id   AF-A0A7C5TGQ5-F1
#
_cell.length_a   1.000
_cell.length_b   1.000
_cell.length_c   1.000
_cell.angle_alpha   90.00
_cell.angle_beta   90.00
_cell.angle_gamma   90.00
#
_symmetry.space_group_name_H-M   'P 1'
#
loop_
_entity.id
_entity.type
_entity.pdbx_description
1 polymer ?
#
loop_
_entity_poly.entity_id
_entity_poly.type
_entity_poly.pdbx_seq_one_letter_code
_entity_poly.pdbx_strand_id
1 'polypeptide(L)'
;MKLNYEVINGESNIAVVTLWSSVDQVKRLLGNALGMVGVIGNLYTVVGINYMLGTLARMNRINTLVMVGVDINGVGDQVVRFFRDGYLPRPLIGREVLEILRSSIKLIDLREAYRLGRFDEVVRVIHESYKPSPPSRPVFDVKIVEEVRGWSYPISGAFIYERDAYRSWVKIVDLVLNFGFDKVNIDGSGVREFLMPLVIIDSVGRPHPFRRLNENELHAFENPSRTVGDRLLSELRKNPHSLNAVVFGDDYVVQGVISGDYYNQLVYLRSVDVLNDWCR
;
A
#
# COMPACT_ATOMS: atom_id res chain seq x y z
N MET A 1 13.61 1.83 13.47
CA MET A 1 12.62 0.75 13.64
C MET A 1 13.21 -0.31 14.54
N LYS A 2 12.51 -0.74 15.61
CA LYS A 2 12.98 -1.85 16.46
C LYS A 2 12.67 -3.16 15.73
N LEU A 3 13.67 -3.98 15.48
CA LEU A 3 13.47 -5.29 14.86
C LEU A 3 12.77 -6.21 15.86
N ASN A 4 11.80 -6.99 15.39
CA ASN A 4 11.03 -7.90 16.23
C ASN A 4 11.72 -9.27 16.33
N TYR A 5 12.80 -9.32 17.11
CA TYR A 5 13.48 -10.55 17.47
C TYR A 5 13.92 -10.52 18.95
N GLU A 6 14.15 -11.71 19.49
CA GLU A 6 14.63 -11.95 20.85
C GLU A 6 15.88 -12.84 20.77
N VAL A 7 16.93 -12.46 21.50
CA VAL A 7 18.12 -13.31 21.69
C VAL A 7 17.88 -14.19 22.90
N ILE A 8 17.94 -15.50 22.69
CA ILE A 8 17.68 -16.51 23.72
C ILE A 8 18.99 -17.07 24.27
N ASN A 9 19.92 -17.45 23.38
CA ASN A 9 21.23 -18.01 23.74
C ASN A 9 22.31 -17.53 22.76
N GLY A 10 23.12 -16.55 23.15
CA GLY A 10 24.14 -15.97 22.26
C GLY A 10 25.19 -16.96 21.73
N GLU A 11 25.34 -18.12 22.38
CA GLU A 11 26.31 -19.16 22.00
C GLU A 11 25.73 -20.23 21.06
N SER A 12 24.42 -20.22 20.81
CA SER A 12 23.77 -21.18 19.91
C SER A 12 24.04 -20.89 18.43
N ASN A 13 24.04 -21.95 17.62
CA ASN A 13 24.17 -21.92 16.17
C ASN A 13 22.82 -21.82 15.41
N ILE A 14 21.69 -21.81 16.11
CA ILE A 14 20.34 -21.87 15.52
C ILE A 14 19.65 -20.51 15.58
N ALA A 15 19.14 -20.03 14.45
CA ALA A 15 18.15 -18.98 14.39
C ALA A 15 16.79 -19.56 14.00
N VAL A 16 15.71 -19.01 14.56
CA VAL A 16 14.34 -19.37 14.23
C VAL A 16 13.60 -18.16 13.65
N VAL A 17 13.03 -18.31 12.46
CA VAL A 17 12.14 -17.32 11.86
C VAL A 17 10.72 -17.86 11.87
N THR A 18 9.80 -17.09 12.46
CA THR A 18 8.42 -17.51 12.80
C THR A 18 7.36 -17.02 11.80
N LEU A 19 7.78 -16.25 10.79
CA LEU A 19 6.90 -15.65 9.78
C LEU A 19 5.74 -14.87 10.45
N TRP A 20 4.49 -15.21 10.11
CA TRP A 20 3.28 -14.61 10.69
C TRP A 20 2.79 -15.26 12.00
N SER A 21 3.42 -16.34 12.45
CA SER A 21 3.08 -16.93 13.75
C SER A 21 3.72 -16.15 14.88
N SER A 22 3.01 -15.97 15.99
CA SER A 22 3.56 -15.23 17.13
C SER A 22 4.79 -15.93 17.71
N VAL A 23 5.82 -15.15 18.06
CA VAL A 23 7.02 -15.69 18.71
C VAL A 23 6.67 -16.45 19.99
N ASP A 24 5.73 -15.95 20.80
CA ASP A 24 5.29 -16.63 22.03
C ASP A 24 4.65 -18.00 21.77
N GLN A 25 3.87 -18.16 20.70
CA GLN A 25 3.32 -19.45 20.32
C GLN A 25 4.43 -20.44 19.96
N VAL A 26 5.41 -20.00 19.18
CA VAL A 26 6.54 -20.84 18.80
C VAL A 26 7.44 -21.15 20.01
N LYS A 27 7.66 -20.21 20.93
CA LYS A 27 8.38 -20.46 22.19
C LYS A 27 7.70 -21.52 23.04
N ARG A 28 6.38 -21.45 23.20
CA ARG A 28 5.59 -22.46 23.92
C ARG A 28 5.69 -23.84 23.25
N LEU A 29 5.65 -23.87 21.92
CA LEU A 29 5.83 -25.10 21.14
C LEU A 29 7.21 -25.72 21.38
N LEU A 30 8.28 -24.91 21.37
CA LEU A 30 9.64 -25.41 21.54
C LEU A 30 9.91 -25.94 22.94
N GLY A 31 9.24 -25.40 23.97
CA GLY A 31 9.39 -25.86 25.35
C GLY A 31 10.87 -25.88 25.78
N ASN A 32 11.37 -27.05 26.20
CA ASN A 32 12.75 -27.24 26.64
C ASN A 32 13.79 -27.01 25.52
N ALA A 33 13.42 -27.18 24.25
CA ALA A 33 14.32 -26.93 23.13
C ALA A 33 14.57 -25.44 22.90
N LEU A 34 13.82 -24.54 23.54
CA LEU A 34 14.01 -23.09 23.41
C LEU A 34 15.44 -22.66 23.79
N GLY A 35 16.05 -23.27 24.81
CA GLY A 35 17.43 -22.95 25.23
C GLY A 35 18.51 -23.29 24.18
N MET A 36 18.15 -24.07 23.17
CA MET A 36 19.01 -24.42 22.02
C MET A 36 18.90 -23.40 20.89
N VAL A 37 17.96 -22.45 20.94
CA VAL A 37 17.81 -21.40 19.94
C VAL A 37 18.66 -20.20 20.34
N GLY A 38 19.38 -19.62 19.38
CA GLY A 38 20.18 -18.43 19.62
C GLY A 38 19.38 -17.15 19.48
N VAL A 39 18.62 -17.04 18.39
CA VAL A 39 17.75 -15.90 18.13
C VAL A 39 16.43 -16.38 17.52
N ILE A 40 15.32 -15.77 17.93
CA ILE A 40 13.99 -16.03 17.38
C ILE A 40 13.33 -14.72 16.99
N GLY A 41 12.66 -14.67 15.84
CA GLY A 41 11.99 -13.44 15.39
C GLY A 41 10.90 -13.66 14.38
N ASN A 42 10.08 -12.62 14.17
CA ASN A 42 9.06 -12.59 13.14
C ASN A 42 9.61 -12.08 11.81
N LEU A 43 8.99 -12.51 10.72
CA LEU A 43 9.30 -12.03 9.38
C LEU A 43 8.00 -11.85 8.58
N TYR A 44 7.55 -10.61 8.46
CA TYR A 44 6.25 -10.29 7.85
C TYR A 44 6.35 -9.76 6.43
N THR A 45 7.51 -9.26 5.99
CA THR A 45 7.65 -8.56 4.70
C THR A 45 8.90 -9.01 3.95
N VAL A 46 8.88 -8.86 2.63
CA VAL A 46 10.04 -9.14 1.76
C VAL A 46 11.22 -8.22 2.10
N VAL A 47 10.95 -6.95 2.44
CA VAL A 47 11.99 -6.01 2.89
C VAL A 47 12.60 -6.46 4.22
N GLY A 48 11.80 -7.05 5.11
CA GLY A 48 12.23 -7.65 6.37
C GLY A 48 13.32 -8.71 6.21
N ILE A 49 13.42 -9.37 5.05
CA ILE A 49 14.48 -10.35 4.76
C ILE A 49 15.85 -9.69 4.85
N ASN A 50 16.01 -8.46 4.35
CA ASN A 50 17.26 -7.71 4.50
C ASN A 50 17.62 -7.54 5.97
N TYR A 51 16.68 -7.16 6.82
CA TYR A 51 16.91 -6.99 8.26
C TYR A 51 17.25 -8.29 8.98
N MET A 52 16.60 -9.38 8.62
CA MET A 52 16.96 -10.72 9.10
C MET A 52 18.39 -11.07 8.68
N LEU A 53 18.74 -10.94 7.40
CA LEU A 53 20.07 -11.24 6.89
C LEU A 53 21.15 -10.35 7.51
N GLY A 54 20.90 -9.06 7.72
CA GLY A 54 21.81 -8.15 8.43
C GLY A 54 21.99 -8.52 9.91
N THR A 55 20.97 -9.11 10.54
CA THR A 55 21.10 -9.67 11.90
C THR A 55 21.96 -10.93 11.89
N LEU A 56 21.73 -11.84 10.94
CA LEU A 56 22.54 -13.05 10.76
C LEU A 56 24.01 -12.73 10.40
N ALA A 57 24.25 -11.65 9.67
CA ALA A 57 25.59 -11.17 9.33
C ALA A 57 26.41 -10.73 10.55
N ARG A 58 25.73 -10.22 11.58
CA ARG A 58 26.33 -9.84 12.87
C ARG A 58 26.52 -11.02 13.81
N MET A 59 25.63 -12.01 13.74
CA MET A 59 25.64 -13.21 14.60
C MET A 59 26.37 -14.37 13.93
N ASN A 60 27.70 -14.32 13.90
CA ASN A 60 28.55 -15.26 13.14
C ASN A 60 28.62 -16.71 13.67
N ARG A 61 28.05 -16.99 14.84
CA ARG A 61 27.83 -18.38 15.32
C ARG A 61 26.65 -19.07 14.65
N ILE A 62 25.67 -18.30 14.16
CA ILE A 62 24.46 -18.86 13.56
C ILE A 62 24.79 -19.49 12.21
N ASN A 63 24.66 -20.79 12.09
CA ASN A 63 24.88 -21.52 10.83
C ASN A 63 23.64 -22.30 10.37
N THR A 64 22.56 -22.26 11.15
CA THR A 64 21.29 -22.92 10.82
C THR A 64 20.15 -21.93 11.01
N LEU A 65 19.35 -21.73 9.98
CA LEU A 65 18.12 -20.96 10.03
C LEU A 65 16.95 -21.92 9.88
N VAL A 66 16.13 -22.04 10.92
CA VAL A 66 14.92 -22.85 10.93
C VAL A 66 13.74 -21.93 10.67
N MET A 67 12.98 -22.21 9.62
CA MET A 67 11.79 -21.47 9.26
C MET A 67 10.54 -22.25 9.66
N VAL A 68 9.72 -21.65 10.52
CA VAL A 68 8.53 -22.25 11.11
C VAL A 68 7.40 -21.21 11.14
N GLY A 69 6.16 -21.63 11.20
CA GLY A 69 5.01 -20.73 11.26
C GLY A 69 4.25 -20.58 9.94
N VAL A 70 3.21 -19.75 9.98
CA VAL A 70 2.31 -19.51 8.83
C VAL A 70 2.92 -18.48 7.89
N ASP A 71 2.90 -18.76 6.59
CA ASP A 71 3.31 -17.83 5.54
C ASP A 71 2.08 -17.28 4.79
N ILE A 72 1.63 -16.09 5.16
CA ILE A 72 0.39 -15.52 4.59
C ILE A 72 0.65 -14.85 3.23
N ASN A 73 1.83 -14.28 3.04
CA ASN A 73 2.14 -13.41 1.89
C ASN A 73 3.34 -13.90 1.06
N GLY A 74 3.74 -15.17 1.21
CA GLY A 74 4.80 -15.80 0.42
C GLY A 74 6.20 -15.28 0.72
N VAL A 75 6.41 -14.70 1.91
CA VAL A 75 7.73 -14.19 2.32
C VAL A 75 8.70 -15.33 2.59
N GLY A 76 8.21 -16.45 3.13
CA GLY A 76 9.02 -17.66 3.31
C GLY A 76 9.52 -18.22 1.98
N ASP A 77 8.73 -18.14 0.91
CA ASP A 77 9.17 -18.57 -0.42
C ASP A 77 10.31 -17.70 -0.97
N GLN A 78 10.33 -16.41 -0.63
CA GLN A 78 11.45 -15.53 -0.98
C GLN A 78 12.72 -15.88 -0.19
N VAL A 79 12.59 -16.28 1.08
CA VAL A 79 13.73 -16.79 1.87
C VAL A 79 14.27 -18.08 1.25
N VAL A 80 13.40 -19.02 0.89
CA VAL A 80 13.80 -20.26 0.20
C VAL A 80 14.50 -19.97 -1.12
N ARG A 81 13.94 -19.08 -1.95
CA ARG A 81 14.56 -18.65 -3.23
C ARG A 81 15.93 -18.03 -3.03
N PHE A 82 16.10 -17.20 -2.01
CA PHE A 82 17.41 -16.61 -1.69
C PHE A 82 18.43 -17.69 -1.34
N PHE A 83 18.10 -18.63 -0.44
CA PHE A 83 19.04 -19.67 -0.03
C PHE A 83 19.34 -20.69 -1.13
N ARG A 84 18.36 -20.98 -2.00
CA ARG A 84 18.50 -21.92 -3.12
C ARG A 84 19.27 -21.33 -4.30
N ASP A 85 18.85 -20.15 -4.77
CA ASP A 85 19.28 -19.59 -6.07
C ASP A 85 20.04 -18.25 -5.94
N GLY A 86 20.13 -17.68 -4.73
CA GLY A 86 20.74 -16.35 -4.49
C GLY A 86 19.85 -15.17 -4.88
N TYR A 87 18.61 -15.41 -5.34
CA TYR A 87 17.70 -14.36 -5.76
C TYR A 87 17.01 -13.68 -4.57
N LEU A 88 17.14 -12.35 -4.48
CA LEU A 88 16.42 -11.49 -3.53
C LEU A 88 15.85 -10.28 -4.29
N PRO A 89 14.54 -9.99 -4.25
CA PRO A 89 13.92 -8.97 -5.12
C PRO A 89 14.48 -7.55 -4.98
N ARG A 90 14.89 -7.16 -3.77
CA ARG A 90 15.45 -5.84 -3.45
C ARG A 90 16.55 -6.01 -2.39
N PRO A 91 17.78 -6.37 -2.79
CA PRO A 91 18.88 -6.53 -1.85
C PRO A 91 19.34 -5.14 -1.36
N LEU A 92 19.33 -4.95 -0.04
CA LEU A 92 19.88 -3.77 0.64
C LEU A 92 21.23 -4.07 1.29
N ILE A 93 21.79 -5.25 1.01
CA ILE A 93 23.05 -5.77 1.52
C ILE A 93 23.96 -6.03 0.31
N GLY A 94 25.25 -5.74 0.47
CA GLY A 94 26.26 -6.02 -0.57
C GLY A 94 26.29 -7.50 -0.98
N ARG A 95 26.48 -7.74 -2.27
CA ARG A 95 26.43 -9.09 -2.88
C ARG A 95 27.41 -10.07 -2.24
N GLU A 96 28.61 -9.63 -1.88
CA GLU A 96 29.62 -10.44 -1.21
C GLU A 96 29.10 -11.02 0.12
N VAL A 97 28.51 -10.17 0.97
CA VAL A 97 27.95 -10.58 2.26
C VAL A 97 26.79 -11.55 2.06
N LEU A 98 25.92 -11.29 1.06
CA LEU A 98 24.82 -12.18 0.72
C LEU A 98 25.30 -13.58 0.33
N GLU A 99 26.35 -13.70 -0.48
CA GLU A 99 26.91 -15.00 -0.85
C GLU A 99 27.55 -15.74 0.33
N ILE A 100 28.22 -15.01 1.23
CA ILE A 100 28.78 -15.61 2.47
C ILE A 100 27.65 -16.13 3.36
N LEU A 101 26.56 -15.37 3.53
CA LEU A 101 25.40 -15.83 4.30
C LEU A 101 24.75 -17.05 3.66
N ARG A 102 24.54 -17.01 2.35
CA ARG A 102 23.90 -18.10 1.59
C ARG A 102 24.69 -19.41 1.68
N SER A 103 26.02 -19.34 1.61
CA SER A 103 26.91 -20.51 1.66
C SER A 103 27.18 -21.01 3.07
N SER A 104 27.12 -20.15 4.09
CA SER A 104 27.45 -20.52 5.48
C SER A 104 26.25 -20.88 6.36
N ILE A 105 25.03 -20.58 5.93
CA ILE A 105 23.81 -20.86 6.70
C ILE A 105 22.96 -21.91 5.98
N LYS A 106 22.67 -23.00 6.69
CA LYS A 106 21.71 -24.03 6.27
C LYS A 106 20.29 -23.56 6.58
N LEU A 107 19.45 -23.42 5.55
CA LEU A 107 18.01 -23.23 5.73
C LEU A 107 17.31 -24.57 5.93
N ILE A 108 16.46 -24.66 6.95
CA ILE A 108 15.55 -25.79 7.18
C ILE A 108 14.11 -25.25 7.18
N ASP A 109 13.34 -25.58 6.14
CA ASP A 109 11.94 -25.17 6.00
C ASP A 109 11.02 -26.21 6.67
N LEU A 110 10.38 -25.81 7.78
CA LEU A 110 9.44 -26.61 8.55
C LEU A 110 8.02 -26.03 8.53
N ARG A 111 7.72 -25.12 7.59
CA ARG A 111 6.37 -24.55 7.44
C ARG A 111 5.31 -25.64 7.28
N GLU A 112 5.60 -26.67 6.51
CA GLU A 112 4.66 -27.76 6.24
C GLU A 112 4.46 -28.70 7.43
N ALA A 113 5.50 -28.93 8.23
CA ALA A 113 5.39 -29.67 9.49
C ALA A 113 4.52 -28.87 10.49
N TYR A 114 4.76 -27.57 10.60
CA TYR A 114 3.97 -26.67 11.44
C TYR A 114 2.49 -26.63 11.03
N ARG A 115 2.21 -26.47 9.73
CA ARG A 115 0.84 -26.43 9.17
C ARG A 115 0.06 -27.71 9.45
N LEU A 116 0.73 -28.86 9.41
CA LEU A 116 0.12 -30.18 9.67
C LEU A 116 0.09 -30.55 11.16
N GLY A 117 0.48 -29.64 12.07
CA GLY A 117 0.48 -29.89 13.51
C GLY A 117 1.56 -30.89 13.97
N ARG A 118 2.57 -31.15 13.14
CA ARG A 118 3.68 -32.08 13.44
C ARG A 118 4.74 -31.37 14.29
N PHE A 119 4.36 -30.92 15.48
CA PHE A 119 5.23 -30.10 16.34
C PHE A 119 6.43 -30.87 16.89
N ASP A 120 6.30 -32.17 17.13
CA ASP A 120 7.41 -33.02 17.56
C ASP A 120 8.53 -33.07 16.52
N GLU A 121 8.20 -32.98 15.23
CA GLU A 121 9.17 -32.89 14.14
C GLU A 121 9.96 -31.58 14.21
N VAL A 122 9.28 -30.46 14.53
CA VAL A 122 9.94 -29.16 14.73
C VAL A 122 10.93 -29.24 15.88
N VAL A 123 10.50 -29.76 17.03
CA VAL A 123 11.35 -29.89 18.22
C VAL A 123 12.53 -30.82 17.96
N ARG A 124 12.30 -31.96 17.30
CA ARG A 124 13.34 -32.91 16.93
C ARG A 124 14.41 -32.27 16.03
N VAL A 125 14.00 -31.52 15.01
CA VAL A 125 14.94 -30.85 14.09
C VAL A 125 15.79 -29.81 14.82
N ILE A 126 15.23 -29.09 15.80
CA ILE A 126 16.01 -28.17 16.66
C ILE A 126 17.07 -28.95 17.44
N HIS A 127 16.71 -30.06 18.08
CA HIS A 127 17.66 -30.92 18.80
C HIS A 127 18.78 -31.44 17.91
N GLU A 128 18.46 -31.99 16.73
CA GLU A 128 19.43 -32.55 15.79
C GLU A 128 20.35 -31.49 15.16
N SER A 129 19.85 -30.26 15.02
CA SER A 129 20.59 -29.15 14.45
C SER A 129 21.43 -28.39 15.48
N TYR A 130 21.22 -28.64 16.78
CA TYR A 130 21.93 -27.93 17.84
C TYR A 130 23.36 -28.45 17.94
N LYS A 131 24.28 -27.68 17.37
CA LYS A 131 25.70 -27.97 17.27
C LYS A 131 26.45 -26.65 17.47
N PRO A 132 26.52 -26.14 18.72
CA PRO A 132 27.22 -24.91 18.99
C PRO A 132 28.70 -25.09 18.63
N SER A 133 29.11 -24.36 17.60
CA SER A 133 30.48 -24.37 17.09
C SER A 133 31.13 -23.00 17.32
N PRO A 134 32.47 -22.91 17.27
CA PRO A 134 33.13 -21.63 17.10
C PRO A 134 32.57 -20.87 15.88
N PRO A 135 32.64 -19.53 15.88
CA PRO A 135 32.16 -18.73 14.77
C PRO A 135 32.67 -19.21 13.41
N SER A 136 31.77 -19.39 12.44
CA SER A 136 32.10 -19.98 11.14
C SER A 136 32.33 -18.96 10.03
N ARG A 137 32.13 -17.66 10.31
CA ARG A 137 32.29 -16.56 9.36
C ARG A 137 32.75 -15.25 10.02
N PRO A 138 33.25 -14.26 9.26
CA PRO A 138 33.48 -12.91 9.76
C PRO A 138 32.18 -12.26 10.26
N VAL A 139 32.30 -11.31 11.19
CA VAL A 139 31.19 -10.42 11.57
C VAL A 139 31.11 -9.30 10.55
N PHE A 140 29.92 -9.08 9.99
CA PHE A 140 29.66 -7.94 9.11
C PHE A 140 28.70 -6.97 9.79
N ASP A 141 29.12 -5.72 9.98
CA ASP A 141 28.22 -4.68 10.44
C ASP A 141 27.47 -4.06 9.25
N VAL A 142 26.30 -4.61 8.96
CA VAL A 142 25.48 -4.22 7.81
C VAL A 142 24.47 -3.15 8.22
N LYS A 143 24.64 -1.93 7.71
CA LYS A 143 23.66 -0.86 7.86
C LYS A 143 22.64 -0.91 6.73
N ILE A 144 21.40 -1.26 7.05
CA ILE A 144 20.30 -1.29 6.08
C ILE A 144 19.68 0.10 6.00
N VAL A 145 19.71 0.67 4.81
CA VAL A 145 19.07 1.95 4.50
C VAL A 145 17.98 1.67 3.47
N GLU A 146 16.73 1.87 3.87
CA GLU A 146 15.61 1.87 2.94
C GLU A 146 15.57 3.24 2.23
N GLU A 147 15.67 3.25 0.90
CA GLU A 147 15.30 4.44 0.15
C GLU A 147 13.79 4.63 0.31
N VAL A 148 13.38 5.62 1.10
CA VAL A 148 12.01 6.11 1.13
C VAL A 148 11.78 6.87 -0.17
N ARG A 149 11.55 6.14 -1.27
CA ARG A 149 10.84 6.71 -2.40
C ARG A 149 9.40 6.85 -1.93
N GLY A 150 8.88 8.08 -1.93
CA GLY A 150 7.53 8.37 -1.45
C GLY A 150 6.53 7.34 -1.95
N TRP A 151 5.52 7.03 -1.12
CA TRP A 151 4.41 6.15 -1.49
C TRP A 151 4.00 6.44 -2.93
N SER A 152 3.73 5.40 -3.73
CA SER A 152 3.10 5.61 -5.02
C SER A 152 1.83 6.40 -4.76
N TYR A 153 1.85 7.70 -5.10
CA TYR A 153 0.69 8.57 -4.93
C TYR A 153 -0.50 7.87 -5.59
N PRO A 154 -1.69 7.84 -4.97
CA PRO A 154 -2.87 7.36 -5.68
C PRO A 154 -3.00 8.24 -6.93
N ILE A 155 -2.62 7.69 -8.08
CA ILE A 155 -2.58 8.41 -9.37
C ILE A 155 -4.01 8.85 -9.73
N SER A 156 -5.01 8.10 -9.26
CA SER A 156 -6.41 8.36 -9.46
C SER A 156 -7.27 7.88 -8.30
N GLY A 157 -8.49 8.41 -8.24
CA GLY A 157 -9.55 7.92 -7.37
C GLY A 157 -9.54 8.58 -6.00
N ALA A 158 -10.55 9.41 -5.77
CA ALA A 158 -10.92 9.93 -4.46
C ALA A 158 -12.44 10.05 -4.40
N PHE A 159 -13.02 9.86 -3.22
CA PHE A 159 -14.45 10.04 -3.01
C PHE A 159 -14.69 11.24 -2.08
N ILE A 160 -15.45 12.21 -2.56
CA ILE A 160 -15.84 13.39 -1.81
C ILE A 160 -17.36 13.42 -1.73
N TYR A 161 -17.89 13.42 -0.52
CA TYR A 161 -19.30 13.66 -0.25
C TYR A 161 -19.44 14.94 0.55
N GLU A 162 -20.22 15.88 0.04
CA GLU A 162 -20.48 17.16 0.67
C GLU A 162 -21.90 17.64 0.43
N ARG A 163 -22.31 18.65 1.19
CA ARG A 163 -23.63 19.27 1.06
C ARG A 163 -23.64 20.59 0.30
N ASP A 164 -22.47 21.11 -0.02
CA ASP A 164 -22.29 22.36 -0.76
C ASP A 164 -21.03 22.31 -1.63
N ALA A 165 -21.05 23.06 -2.73
CA ALA A 165 -19.98 23.06 -3.72
C ALA A 165 -18.66 23.63 -3.19
N TYR A 166 -18.72 24.55 -2.23
CA TYR A 166 -17.54 25.19 -1.65
C TYR A 166 -16.73 24.24 -0.76
N ARG A 167 -17.39 23.42 0.05
CA ARG A 167 -16.67 22.38 0.83
C ARG A 167 -16.08 21.30 -0.07
N SER A 168 -16.79 20.93 -1.14
CA SER A 168 -16.25 20.03 -2.16
C SER A 168 -14.97 20.62 -2.75
N TRP A 169 -14.99 21.90 -3.11
CA TRP A 169 -13.84 22.63 -3.64
C TRP A 169 -12.62 22.55 -2.72
N VAL A 170 -12.77 22.89 -1.44
CA VAL A 170 -11.67 22.86 -0.47
C VAL A 170 -11.04 21.47 -0.39
N LYS A 171 -11.86 20.41 -0.38
CA LYS A 171 -11.40 19.02 -0.36
C LYS A 171 -10.70 18.60 -1.65
N ILE A 172 -11.16 19.08 -2.81
CA ILE A 172 -10.50 18.83 -4.09
C ILE A 172 -9.12 19.51 -4.12
N VAL A 173 -9.02 20.76 -3.66
CA VAL A 173 -7.74 21.48 -3.57
C VAL A 173 -6.78 20.74 -2.64
N ASP A 174 -7.25 20.31 -1.46
CA ASP A 174 -6.44 19.52 -0.52
C ASP A 174 -5.92 18.21 -1.15
N LEU A 175 -6.79 17.51 -1.90
CA LEU A 175 -6.41 16.29 -2.62
C LEU A 175 -5.34 16.55 -3.67
N VAL A 176 -5.48 17.59 -4.49
CA VAL A 176 -4.49 17.96 -5.50
C VAL A 176 -3.15 18.33 -4.86
N LEU A 177 -3.16 19.13 -3.80
CA LEU A 177 -1.94 19.60 -3.14
C LEU A 177 -1.19 18.48 -2.41
N ASN A 178 -1.89 17.57 -1.74
CA ASN A 178 -1.26 16.51 -0.95
C ASN A 178 -0.96 15.25 -1.77
N PHE A 179 -1.83 14.91 -2.73
CA PHE A 179 -1.79 13.62 -3.44
C PHE A 179 -1.67 13.74 -4.95
N GLY A 180 -1.75 14.94 -5.52
CA GLY A 180 -1.52 15.15 -6.95
C GLY A 180 -0.06 14.97 -7.34
N PHE A 181 0.17 14.69 -8.63
CA PHE A 181 1.48 14.54 -9.24
C PHE A 181 1.81 15.74 -10.14
N ASP A 182 3.10 16.07 -10.22
CA ASP A 182 3.57 17.15 -11.08
C ASP A 182 3.62 16.69 -12.54
N LYS A 183 2.96 17.45 -13.40
CA LYS A 183 2.99 17.27 -14.85
C LYS A 183 3.64 18.50 -15.48
N VAL A 184 4.69 18.25 -16.24
CA VAL A 184 5.38 19.29 -17.00
C VAL A 184 4.74 19.36 -18.38
N ASN A 185 4.21 20.53 -18.71
CA ASN A 185 3.67 20.84 -20.03
C ASN A 185 4.81 21.04 -21.04
N ILE A 186 4.48 20.99 -22.33
CA ILE A 186 5.43 21.12 -23.44
C ILE A 186 6.17 22.48 -23.42
N ASP A 187 5.52 23.52 -22.89
CA ASP A 187 6.06 24.88 -22.74
C ASP A 187 6.94 25.06 -21.49
N GLY A 188 7.16 24.00 -20.71
CA GLY A 188 7.92 24.03 -19.46
C GLY A 188 7.14 24.53 -18.25
N SER A 189 5.87 24.93 -18.41
CA SER A 189 4.99 25.20 -17.28
C SER A 189 4.63 23.90 -16.56
N GLY A 190 4.53 23.95 -15.24
CA GLY A 190 4.16 22.79 -14.41
C GLY A 190 2.74 22.95 -13.87
N VAL A 191 1.94 21.89 -13.89
CA VAL A 191 0.68 21.81 -13.15
C VAL A 191 0.71 20.62 -12.21
N ARG A 192 0.04 20.74 -11.07
CA ARG A 192 -0.20 19.61 -10.18
C ARG A 192 -1.57 19.03 -10.48
N GLU A 193 -1.60 17.76 -10.86
CA GLU A 193 -2.79 17.07 -11.36
C GLU A 193 -3.21 15.93 -10.42
N PHE A 194 -4.52 15.72 -10.27
CA PHE A 194 -5.10 14.56 -9.60
C PHE A 194 -6.22 13.99 -10.46
N LEU A 195 -6.23 12.68 -10.70
CA LEU A 195 -7.14 12.07 -11.67
C LEU A 195 -8.41 11.51 -11.02
N MET A 196 -9.54 11.72 -11.70
CA MET A 196 -10.82 11.05 -11.43
C MET A 196 -11.33 11.13 -9.97
N PRO A 197 -11.37 12.32 -9.33
CA PRO A 197 -12.13 12.47 -8.10
C PRO A 197 -13.64 12.31 -8.39
N LEU A 198 -14.32 11.46 -7.63
CA LEU A 198 -15.78 11.37 -7.61
C LEU A 198 -16.31 12.30 -6.53
N VAL A 199 -17.09 13.29 -6.94
CA VAL A 199 -17.65 14.30 -6.05
C VAL A 199 -19.17 14.21 -6.06
N ILE A 200 -19.76 14.04 -4.89
CA ILE A 200 -21.21 14.08 -4.67
C ILE A 200 -21.55 15.31 -3.85
N ILE A 201 -22.44 16.15 -4.41
CA ILE A 201 -22.99 17.32 -3.74
C ILE A 201 -24.47 17.03 -3.44
N ASP A 202 -24.74 16.66 -2.20
CA ASP A 202 -26.09 16.38 -1.69
C ASP A 202 -26.80 17.68 -1.29
N SER A 203 -27.70 18.12 -2.17
CA SER A 203 -28.29 19.45 -2.14
C SER A 203 -29.74 19.53 -1.65
N VAL A 204 -30.27 18.42 -1.11
CA VAL A 204 -31.70 18.30 -0.83
C VAL A 204 -32.20 19.46 0.05
N GLY A 205 -33.02 20.32 -0.55
CA GLY A 205 -33.74 21.40 0.13
C GLY A 205 -32.93 22.64 0.52
N ARG A 206 -31.73 22.89 -0.06
CA ARG A 206 -30.91 24.07 0.28
C ARG A 206 -30.34 24.79 -0.94
N PRO A 207 -30.32 26.14 -0.96
CA PRO A 207 -29.59 26.89 -1.97
C PRO A 207 -28.07 26.73 -1.78
N HIS A 208 -27.36 26.64 -2.89
CA HIS A 208 -25.91 26.50 -2.91
C HIS A 208 -25.20 27.84 -2.87
N PRO A 209 -24.27 28.07 -1.94
CA PRO A 209 -23.31 29.15 -2.09
C PRO A 209 -22.28 28.73 -3.15
N PHE A 210 -22.54 29.07 -4.41
CA PHE A 210 -21.43 29.30 -5.35
C PHE A 210 -20.68 30.55 -4.89
N ARG A 211 -19.40 30.67 -5.28
CA ARG A 211 -18.74 31.97 -5.21
C ARG A 211 -19.61 32.94 -6.01
N ARG A 212 -20.02 34.07 -5.42
CA ARG A 212 -20.74 35.10 -6.17
C ARG A 212 -19.83 35.57 -7.31
N LEU A 213 -20.15 35.15 -8.52
CA LEU A 213 -19.62 35.74 -9.74
C LEU A 213 -20.02 37.21 -9.77
N ASN A 214 -19.17 38.07 -10.34
CA ASN A 214 -19.57 39.45 -10.58
C ASN A 214 -20.63 39.52 -11.70
N GLU A 215 -21.37 40.63 -11.81
CA GLU A 215 -22.49 40.76 -12.76
C GLU A 215 -22.09 40.51 -14.23
N ASN A 216 -20.85 40.84 -14.60
CA ASN A 216 -20.34 40.59 -15.95
C ASN A 216 -20.08 39.10 -16.23
N GLU A 217 -19.57 38.37 -15.23
CA GLU A 217 -19.36 36.91 -15.30
C GLU A 217 -20.69 36.15 -15.32
N LEU A 218 -21.72 36.62 -14.60
CA LEU A 218 -23.07 36.05 -14.62
C LEU A 218 -23.70 36.13 -16.02
N HIS A 219 -23.68 37.29 -16.66
CA HIS A 219 -24.28 37.48 -17.98
C HIS A 219 -23.60 36.66 -19.08
N ALA A 220 -22.30 36.37 -18.96
CA ALA A 220 -21.60 35.48 -19.89
C ALA A 220 -22.07 34.02 -19.81
N PHE A 221 -22.61 33.59 -18.66
CA PHE A 221 -23.02 32.22 -18.37
C PHE A 221 -24.54 31.95 -18.47
N GLU A 222 -25.38 32.99 -18.45
CA GLU A 222 -26.84 32.81 -18.48
C GLU A 222 -27.38 32.16 -19.77
N ASN A 223 -26.74 32.39 -20.91
CA ASN A 223 -27.22 31.85 -22.19
C ASN A 223 -26.89 30.35 -22.39
N PRO A 224 -25.66 29.85 -22.13
CA PRO A 224 -25.35 28.43 -22.31
C PRO A 224 -26.03 27.51 -21.29
N SER A 225 -26.09 27.92 -20.01
CA SER A 225 -26.58 27.09 -18.89
C SER A 225 -28.09 26.80 -18.96
N ARG A 226 -28.90 27.81 -19.31
CA ARG A 226 -30.35 27.63 -19.57
C ARG A 226 -30.59 26.61 -20.68
N THR A 227 -29.81 26.66 -21.75
CA THR A 227 -29.93 25.74 -22.89
C THR A 227 -29.66 24.28 -22.51
N VAL A 228 -28.73 24.01 -21.60
CA VAL A 228 -28.44 22.65 -21.11
C VAL A 228 -29.59 22.14 -20.23
N GLY A 229 -29.98 22.92 -19.22
CA GLY A 229 -31.07 22.55 -18.31
C GLY A 229 -32.39 22.31 -19.04
N ASP A 230 -32.76 23.20 -19.96
CA ASP A 230 -33.99 23.09 -20.74
C ASP A 230 -34.02 21.85 -21.63
N ARG A 231 -32.89 21.48 -22.24
CA ARG A 231 -32.77 20.25 -23.04
C ARG A 231 -32.98 19.00 -22.19
N LEU A 232 -32.31 18.92 -21.05
CA LEU A 232 -32.43 17.79 -20.12
C LEU A 232 -33.87 17.66 -19.60
N LEU A 233 -34.44 18.76 -19.13
CA LEU A 233 -35.81 18.77 -18.59
C LEU A 233 -36.87 18.51 -19.65
N SER A 234 -36.68 18.97 -20.89
CA SER A 234 -37.60 18.69 -22.00
C SER A 234 -37.71 17.20 -22.29
N GLU A 235 -36.59 16.48 -22.26
CA GLU A 235 -36.56 15.03 -22.42
C GLU A 235 -37.21 14.31 -21.23
N LEU A 236 -36.81 14.66 -20.01
CA LEU A 236 -37.32 14.02 -18.79
C LEU A 236 -38.81 14.28 -18.54
N ARG A 237 -39.35 15.44 -18.98
CA ARG A 237 -40.78 15.72 -18.94
C ARG A 237 -41.59 14.84 -19.88
N LYS A 238 -41.01 14.42 -21.00
CA LYS A 238 -41.67 13.48 -21.93
C LYS A 238 -41.57 12.05 -21.42
N ASN A 239 -40.41 11.67 -20.89
CA ASN A 239 -40.17 10.36 -20.30
C ASN A 239 -39.24 10.46 -19.08
N PRO A 240 -39.79 10.39 -17.85
CA PRO A 240 -39.00 10.47 -16.61
C PRO A 240 -37.95 9.37 -16.46
N HIS A 241 -38.11 8.25 -17.18
CA HIS A 241 -37.17 7.13 -17.16
C HIS A 241 -36.18 7.16 -18.35
N SER A 242 -36.13 8.26 -19.09
CA SER A 242 -35.24 8.38 -20.23
C SER A 242 -33.78 8.43 -19.78
N LEU A 243 -32.96 7.53 -20.34
CA LEU A 243 -31.51 7.58 -20.24
C LEU A 243 -30.88 8.54 -21.27
N ASN A 244 -31.70 9.09 -22.17
CA ASN A 244 -31.27 9.98 -23.25
C ASN A 244 -31.28 11.46 -22.86
N ALA A 245 -31.62 11.78 -21.61
CA ALA A 245 -31.48 13.13 -21.05
C ALA A 245 -29.99 13.42 -20.81
N VAL A 246 -29.24 13.59 -21.90
CA VAL A 246 -27.79 13.78 -21.92
C VAL A 246 -27.44 14.94 -22.83
N VAL A 247 -26.52 15.79 -22.38
CA VAL A 247 -25.90 16.84 -23.19
C VAL A 247 -24.41 16.60 -23.24
N PHE A 248 -23.87 16.59 -24.46
CA PHE A 248 -22.44 16.49 -24.74
C PHE A 248 -21.90 17.88 -25.09
N GLY A 249 -20.83 18.28 -24.42
CA GLY A 249 -19.94 19.36 -24.84
C GLY A 249 -18.56 18.80 -25.21
N ASP A 250 -17.68 19.66 -25.70
CA ASP A 250 -16.33 19.25 -26.12
C ASP A 250 -15.50 18.68 -24.94
N ASP A 251 -15.68 19.26 -23.74
CA ASP A 251 -14.93 18.91 -22.53
C ASP A 251 -15.79 18.43 -21.36
N TYR A 252 -17.09 18.23 -21.59
CA TYR A 252 -18.01 17.80 -20.53
C TYR A 252 -19.16 16.92 -21.04
N VAL A 253 -19.73 16.15 -20.12
CA VAL A 253 -20.99 15.43 -20.32
C VAL A 253 -21.89 15.70 -19.12
N VAL A 254 -23.14 16.07 -19.38
CA VAL A 254 -24.17 16.23 -18.34
C VAL A 254 -25.30 15.25 -18.60
N GLN A 255 -25.69 14.47 -17.61
CA GLN A 255 -26.84 13.58 -17.66
C GLN A 255 -27.81 13.91 -16.52
N GLY A 256 -29.09 14.06 -16.86
CA GLY A 256 -30.16 14.18 -15.89
C GLY A 256 -30.83 12.82 -15.66
N VAL A 257 -31.12 12.48 -14.39
CA VAL A 257 -31.81 11.23 -14.02
C VAL A 257 -32.84 11.53 -12.95
N ILE A 258 -34.07 11.07 -13.15
CA ILE A 258 -35.10 11.08 -12.10
C ILE A 258 -35.09 9.71 -11.41
N SER A 259 -34.95 9.71 -10.09
CA SER A 259 -34.99 8.52 -9.25
C SER A 259 -35.90 8.76 -8.05
N GLY A 260 -37.05 8.07 -8.02
CA GLY A 260 -38.12 8.39 -7.07
C GLY A 260 -38.58 9.84 -7.23
N ASP A 261 -38.63 10.59 -6.13
CA ASP A 261 -39.03 11.99 -6.10
C ASP A 261 -37.85 12.97 -6.32
N TYR A 262 -36.67 12.46 -6.69
CA TYR A 262 -35.44 13.25 -6.80
C TYR A 262 -34.98 13.39 -8.24
N TYR A 263 -34.63 14.63 -8.61
CA TYR A 263 -33.81 14.90 -9.79
C TYR A 263 -32.33 14.85 -9.39
N ASN A 264 -31.57 14.02 -10.11
CA ASN A 264 -30.14 13.89 -9.99
C ASN A 264 -29.48 14.36 -11.27
N GLN A 265 -28.28 14.94 -11.15
CA GLN A 265 -27.47 15.35 -12.27
C GLN A 265 -26.07 14.76 -12.11
N LEU A 266 -25.62 14.05 -13.14
CA LEU A 266 -24.24 13.60 -13.27
C LEU A 266 -23.51 14.53 -14.22
N VAL A 267 -22.35 15.01 -13.80
CA VAL A 267 -21.48 15.85 -14.61
C VAL A 267 -20.12 15.19 -14.68
N TYR A 268 -19.68 14.87 -15.89
CA TYR A 268 -18.31 14.50 -16.20
C TYR A 268 -17.59 15.71 -16.78
N LEU A 269 -16.44 16.06 -16.22
CA LEU A 269 -15.58 17.13 -16.70
C LEU A 269 -14.23 16.52 -17.08
N ARG A 270 -13.80 16.73 -18.33
CA ARG A 270 -12.53 16.20 -18.84
C ARG A 270 -11.34 16.80 -18.11
N SER A 271 -11.39 18.09 -17.81
CA SER A 271 -10.36 18.86 -17.13
C SER A 271 -11.02 19.99 -16.35
N VAL A 272 -10.51 20.29 -15.16
CA VAL A 272 -10.99 21.40 -14.33
C VAL A 272 -9.79 22.08 -13.70
N ASP A 273 -9.64 23.39 -13.92
CA ASP A 273 -8.79 24.20 -13.05
C ASP A 273 -9.51 24.35 -11.70
N VAL A 274 -9.10 23.56 -10.73
CA VAL A 274 -9.78 23.51 -9.43
C VAL A 274 -9.66 24.83 -8.67
N LEU A 275 -8.70 25.70 -8.98
CA LEU A 275 -8.55 27.00 -8.31
C LEU A 275 -9.44 28.06 -8.94
N ASN A 276 -9.61 28.02 -10.26
CA ASN A 276 -10.29 29.08 -11.00
C ASN A 276 -11.72 28.73 -11.44
N ASP A 277 -12.00 27.46 -11.76
CA ASP A 277 -13.21 27.09 -12.50
C ASP A 277 -14.24 26.30 -11.69
N TRP A 278 -13.86 25.62 -10.60
CA TRP A 278 -14.79 24.76 -9.85
C TRP A 278 -15.99 25.52 -9.25
N CYS A 279 -15.78 26.77 -8.84
CA CYS A 279 -16.82 27.61 -8.23
C CYS A 279 -17.42 28.62 -9.24
N ARG A 280 -17.08 28.50 -10.53
CA ARG A 280 -17.67 29.29 -11.62
C ARG A 280 -18.84 28.54 -12.23
#